data_AF-A0A356Q1J9-F1
#
_entry.id   AF-A0A356Q1J9-F1
#
_cell.length_a   1.000
_cell.length_b   1.000
_cell.length_c   1.000
_cell.angle_alpha   90.00
_cell.angle_beta   90.00
_cell.angle_gamma   90.00
#
_symmetry.space_group_name_H-M   'P 1'
#
loop_
_entity.id
_entity.type
_entity.pdbx_description
1 polymer ?
#
loop_
_entity_poly.entity_id
_entity_poly.type
_entity_poly.pdbx_seq_one_letter_code
_entity_poly.pdbx_strand_id
1 'polypeptide(L)'
;MSVATRHELVLAITGGLFVVETLSVILQVASFKLTGKRIFLMAPLHHHFERKGWAESTIVIRFWIIAVVLALAGLSSLKLR
;
A
#
# COMPACT_ATOMS: atom_id res chain seq x y z
N MET A 1 17.38 12.87 22.96
CA MET A 1 17.62 12.64 21.52
C MET A 1 17.50 11.14 21.20
N SER A 2 16.29 10.56 21.37
CA SER A 2 16.01 9.12 21.14
C SER A 2 14.69 8.89 20.38
N VAL A 3 13.95 9.95 20.07
CA VAL A 3 12.65 9.90 19.39
C VAL A 3 12.80 9.88 17.86
N ALA A 4 13.87 10.45 17.29
CA ALA A 4 13.98 10.61 15.83
C ALA A 4 14.20 9.28 15.08
N THR A 5 14.95 8.34 15.64
CA THR A 5 15.49 7.19 14.88
C THR A 5 14.46 6.09 14.59
N ARG A 6 13.39 5.97 15.39
CA ARG A 6 12.30 5.01 15.12
C ARG A 6 11.24 5.57 14.18
N HIS A 7 11.06 6.88 14.14
CA HIS A 7 9.99 7.51 13.36
C HIS A 7 10.24 7.48 11.87
N GLU A 8 11.49 7.60 11.41
CA GLU A 8 11.80 7.59 9.96
C GLU A 8 11.45 6.26 9.30
N LEU A 9 11.75 5.14 9.96
CA LEU A 9 11.40 3.81 9.45
C LEU A 9 9.88 3.60 9.46
N VAL A 10 9.20 4.02 10.53
CA VAL A 10 7.74 3.99 10.62
C VAL A 10 7.09 4.88 9.56
N LEU A 11 7.60 6.08 9.33
CA LEU A 11 7.14 7.00 8.30
C LEU A 11 7.38 6.45 6.89
N ALA A 12 8.52 5.81 6.63
CA ALA A 12 8.80 5.18 5.34
C ALA A 12 7.86 4.00 5.06
N ILE A 13 7.64 3.13 6.05
CA ILE A 13 6.72 1.98 5.94
C ILE A 13 5.27 2.47 5.77
N THR A 14 4.85 3.42 6.62
CA THR A 14 3.49 3.97 6.60
C THR A 14 3.25 4.76 5.30
N GLY A 15 4.23 5.53 4.84
CA GLY A 15 4.17 6.26 3.57
C GLY A 15 4.08 5.34 2.36
N GLY A 16 4.85 4.25 2.32
CA GLY A 16 4.78 3.25 1.26
C GLY A 16 3.40 2.58 1.18
N LEU A 17 2.79 2.28 2.33
CA LEU A 17 1.43 1.75 2.41
C LEU A 17 0.40 2.74 1.83
N PHE A 18 0.49 4.03 2.18
CA PHE A 18 -0.38 5.08 1.64
C PHE A 18 -0.26 5.23 0.13
N VAL A 19 0.94 5.06 -0.44
CA VAL A 19 1.16 5.11 -1.89
C VAL A 19 0.41 3.98 -2.59
N VAL A 20 0.50 2.74 -2.08
CA VAL A 20 -0.22 1.58 -2.64
C VAL A 20 -1.73 1.77 -2.59
N GLU A 21 -2.25 2.25 -1.45
CA GLU A 21 -3.67 2.52 -1.27
C GLU A 21 -4.16 3.59 -2.25
N THR A 22 -3.40 4.66 -2.42
CA THR A 22 -3.72 5.74 -3.37
C THR A 22 -3.67 5.25 -4.82
N LEU A 23 -2.65 4.47 -5.18
CA LEU A 23 -2.54 3.85 -6.50
C LEU A 23 -3.73 2.94 -6.80
N SER A 24 -4.23 2.20 -5.81
CA SER A 24 -5.42 1.35 -6.00
C SER A 24 -6.66 2.15 -6.38
N VAL A 25 -6.85 3.33 -5.77
CA VAL A 25 -7.97 4.23 -6.07
C VAL A 25 -7.79 4.85 -7.44
N ILE A 26 -6.58 5.29 -7.79
CA ILE A 26 -6.28 5.84 -9.13
C ILE A 26 -6.57 4.81 -10.22
N LEU A 27 -6.08 3.57 -10.06
CA LEU A 27 -6.33 2.49 -11.02
C LEU A 27 -7.81 2.14 -11.11
N GLN A 28 -8.53 2.09 -9.98
CA GLN A 28 -9.96 1.84 -9.95
C GLN A 28 -10.74 2.92 -10.71
N VAL A 29 -10.46 4.20 -10.44
CA VAL A 29 -11.11 5.34 -11.09
C VAL A 29 -10.75 5.39 -12.58
N ALA A 30 -9.48 5.18 -12.93
CA ALA A 30 -9.03 5.15 -14.31
C ALA A 30 -9.72 4.02 -15.10
N SER A 31 -9.78 2.80 -14.55
CA SER A 31 -10.49 1.67 -15.17
C SER A 31 -11.97 1.97 -15.35
N PHE A 32 -12.63 2.53 -14.34
CA PHE A 32 -14.05 2.85 -14.41
C PHE A 32 -14.32 3.96 -15.44
N LYS A 33 -13.45 4.98 -15.55
CA LYS A 33 -13.56 6.02 -16.58
C LYS A 33 -13.30 5.51 -18.00
N LEU A 34 -12.33 4.61 -18.18
CA LEU A 34 -11.91 4.13 -19.50
C LEU A 34 -12.79 3.00 -20.03
N THR A 35 -13.18 2.05 -19.18
CA THR A 35 -13.85 0.80 -19.58
C THR A 35 -15.23 0.62 -18.96
N GLY A 36 -15.62 1.47 -18.01
CA GLY A 36 -16.85 1.31 -17.23
C GLY A 36 -16.82 0.14 -16.23
N LYS A 37 -15.71 -0.61 -16.15
CA LYS A 37 -15.56 -1.80 -15.31
C LYS A 37 -14.70 -1.50 -14.08
N ARG A 38 -15.11 -2.03 -12.94
CA ARG A 38 -14.35 -1.99 -11.68
C ARG A 38 -13.34 -3.16 -11.67
N ILE A 39 -12.08 -2.86 -11.38
CA ILE A 39 -11.01 -3.87 -11.25
C ILE A 39 -10.97 -4.46 -9.84
N PHE A 40 -11.29 -3.66 -8.82
CA PHE A 40 -11.44 -4.10 -7.44
C PHE A 40 -12.92 -4.11 -7.04
N LEU A 41 -13.32 -5.05 -6.19
CA LEU A 41 -14.68 -5.10 -5.61
C LEU A 41 -15.04 -3.80 -4.88
N MET A 42 -14.06 -3.21 -4.19
CA MET A 42 -14.16 -1.94 -3.48
C MET A 42 -12.74 -1.36 -3.44
N ALA A 43 -12.60 -0.05 -3.64
CA ALA A 43 -11.35 0.66 -3.39
C ALA A 43 -11.57 1.55 -2.17
N PRO A 44 -10.60 1.68 -1.24
CA PRO A 44 -9.21 1.23 -1.34
C PRO A 44 -8.98 -0.30 -1.20
N LEU A 45 -7.74 -0.73 -1.41
CA LEU A 45 -7.33 -2.13 -1.52
C LEU A 45 -7.61 -2.95 -0.23
N HIS A 46 -7.52 -2.36 0.96
CA HIS A 46 -7.84 -3.09 2.19
C HIS A 46 -9.32 -3.51 2.28
N HIS A 47 -10.26 -2.64 1.91
CA HIS A 47 -11.70 -2.99 1.88
C HIS A 47 -12.03 -4.03 0.80
N HIS A 48 -11.23 -4.11 -0.27
CA HIS A 48 -11.36 -5.21 -1.23
C HIS A 48 -11.18 -6.57 -0.56
N PHE A 49 -10.15 -6.71 0.29
CA PHE A 49 -9.87 -7.96 1.00
C PHE A 49 -10.85 -8.21 2.15
N GLU A 50 -11.31 -7.17 2.82
CA GLU A 50 -12.35 -7.27 3.85
C GLU A 50 -13.66 -7.82 3.26
N ARG A 51 -14.09 -7.30 2.09
CA ARG A 51 -15.24 -7.86 1.35
C ARG A 51 -15.03 -9.28 0.84
N LYS A 52 -13.78 -9.74 0.77
CA LYS A 52 -13.43 -11.13 0.44
C LYS A 52 -13.46 -12.05 1.67
N GLY A 53 -13.83 -11.51 2.85
CA GLY A 53 -13.97 -12.26 4.10
C GLY A 53 -12.69 -12.35 4.93
N TRP A 54 -11.69 -11.50 4.66
CA TRP A 54 -10.45 -11.52 5.44
C TRP A 54 -10.58 -10.69 6.72
N ALA A 55 -9.99 -11.18 7.81
CA ALA A 55 -9.90 -10.42 9.05
C ALA A 55 -8.98 -9.20 8.87
N GLU A 56 -9.38 -8.05 9.40
CA GLU A 56 -8.65 -6.78 9.30
C GLU A 56 -7.18 -6.93 9.72
N SER A 57 -6.92 -7.57 10.86
CA SER A 57 -5.55 -7.78 11.35
C SER A 57 -4.68 -8.57 10.36
N THR A 58 -5.27 -9.54 9.65
CA THR A 58 -4.55 -10.33 8.64
C THR A 58 -4.20 -9.48 7.41
N ILE A 59 -5.11 -8.59 7.01
CA ILE A 59 -4.88 -7.66 5.90
C ILE A 59 -3.75 -6.69 6.26
N VAL A 60 -3.83 -6.08 7.45
CA VAL A 60 -2.82 -5.13 7.94
C VAL A 60 -1.42 -5.75 7.96
N ILE A 61 -1.27 -6.94 8.55
CA ILE A 61 0.04 -7.62 8.62
C ILE A 61 0.60 -7.94 7.22
N ARG A 62 -0.24 -8.42 6.30
CA ARG A 62 0.20 -8.74 4.93
C ARG A 62 0.59 -7.48 4.14
N PHE A 63 -0.14 -6.39 4.31
CA PHE A 63 0.18 -5.11 3.68
C PHE A 63 1.50 -4.55 4.23
N TRP A 64 1.77 -4.71 5.52
CA TRP A 64 3.06 -4.34 6.12
C TRP A 64 4.23 -5.12 5.51
N ILE A 65 4.08 -6.44 5.29
CA ILE A 65 5.12 -7.25 4.65
C ILE A 65 5.41 -6.73 3.24
N ILE A 66 4.36 -6.45 2.44
CA ILE A 66 4.51 -5.91 1.09
C ILE A 66 5.17 -4.52 1.12
N ALA A 67 4.77 -3.66 2.05
CA ALA A 67 5.33 -2.32 2.21
C ALA A 67 6.84 -2.36 2.54
N VAL A 68 7.27 -3.26 3.43
CA VAL A 68 8.69 -3.44 3.77
C VAL A 68 9.49 -3.95 2.57
N VAL A 69 8.96 -4.93 1.82
CA VAL A 69 9.63 -5.47 0.62
C VAL A 69 9.80 -4.38 -0.46
N LEU A 70 8.74 -3.61 -0.73
CA LEU A 70 8.80 -2.51 -1.69
C LEU A 70 9.72 -1.38 -1.22
N ALA A 71 9.74 -1.05 0.08
CA ALA A 71 10.64 -0.05 0.63
C ALA A 71 12.11 -0.46 0.46
N LEU A 72 12.45 -1.73 0.71
CA LEU A 72 13.79 -2.27 0.49
C LEU A 72 14.18 -2.24 -1.01
N ALA A 73 13.26 -2.62 -1.89
CA ALA A 73 13.48 -2.57 -3.34
C ALA A 73 13.66 -1.13 -3.87
N GLY A 74 12.88 -0.19 -3.35
CA GLY A 74 13.00 1.24 -3.65
C GLY A 74 14.33 1.82 -3.18
N LEU A 75 14.76 1.47 -1.96
CA LEU A 75 16.05 1.90 -1.42
C LEU A 75 17.23 1.32 -2.22
N SER A 76 17.16 0.07 -2.68
CA SER A 76 18.17 -0.50 -3.58
C SER A 76 18.20 0.17 -4.95
N SER A 77 17.03 0.58 -5.46
CA SER A 77 16.93 1.28 -6.75
C SER A 77 17.53 2.69 -6.68
N LEU A 78 17.40 3.37 -5.54
CA LEU A 78 17.97 4.71 -5.32
C LEU A 78 19.49 4.70 -5.11
N LYS A 79 20.06 3.59 -4.62
CA LYS A 79 21.51 3.38 -4.48
C LYS A 79 22.24 3.04 -5.79
N LEU A 80 21.51 2.77 -6.88
CA LEU A 80 22.05 2.41 -8.19
C LEU A 80 22.40 3.62 -9.07
N ARG A 81 22.64 4.79 -8.48
CA ARG A 81 23.17 5.97 -9.18
C ARG A 81 24.40 6.54 -8.49
#